data_AF-A0A855QP34-F1
#
_entry.id   AF-A0A855QP34-F1
#
_cell.length_a   1.000
_cell.length_b   1.000
_cell.length_c   1.000
_cell.angle_alpha   90.00
_cell.angle_beta   90.00
_cell.angle_gamma   90.00
#
_symmetry.space_group_name_H-M   'P 1'
#
loop_
_entity.id
_entity.type
_entity.pdbx_description
1 polymer ?
#
loop_
_entity_poly.entity_id
_entity_poly.type
_entity_poly.pdbx_seq_one_letter_code
_entity_poly.pdbx_strand_id
1 'polypeptide(L)'
;MQFGVNDNNGKPLGRGYIGMQPRGDGKALVTFSGSGSHFKAPQGRGEFDGGNGASNSTLVDFKFGHKYNLTVVRDPENPRKLSAYIQDVTDPDNPGPKQHVQDLYVDRDVALAGREVGFVEQYGEKINRSSQIAPTGGSFSAPFTTDDKGNIKVGVINSTGFYGRYKNSMVGTQRVTKDSGVGKEIHFSFKGVGSEKKA
;
A
#
# COMPACT_ATOMS: atom_id res chain seq x y z
N MET A 1 -1.37 -1.16 -0.13
CA MET A 1 -2.48 -1.96 0.41
C MET A 1 -3.78 -1.23 0.14
N GLN A 2 -4.74 -1.89 -0.49
CA GLN A 2 -6.05 -1.31 -0.71
C GLN A 2 -6.92 -1.38 0.55
N PHE A 3 -7.88 -0.47 0.68
CA PHE A 3 -8.93 -0.49 1.70
C PHE A 3 -10.28 -0.19 1.04
N GLY A 4 -11.36 -0.76 1.59
CA GLY A 4 -12.73 -0.46 1.15
C GLY A 4 -13.39 0.52 2.12
N VAL A 5 -14.40 1.23 1.64
CA VAL A 5 -15.34 1.96 2.48
C VAL A 5 -16.77 1.55 2.18
N ASN A 6 -17.52 1.29 3.25
CA ASN A 6 -18.95 1.00 3.20
C ASN A 6 -19.72 2.14 3.87
N ASP A 7 -20.95 2.38 3.43
CA ASP A 7 -21.88 3.23 4.19
C ASP A 7 -22.38 2.54 5.47
N ASN A 8 -23.18 3.25 6.25
CA ASN A 8 -23.78 2.74 7.50
C ASN A 8 -24.72 1.53 7.28
N ASN A 9 -25.18 1.27 6.05
CA ASN A 9 -26.00 0.11 5.70
C ASN A 9 -25.13 -1.07 5.20
N GLY A 10 -23.80 -0.94 5.23
CA GLY A 10 -22.87 -1.95 4.74
C GLY A 10 -22.72 -1.97 3.22
N LYS A 11 -23.29 -1.00 2.49
CA LYS A 11 -23.16 -0.93 1.03
C LYS A 11 -21.79 -0.38 0.64
N PRO A 12 -21.07 -1.02 -0.30
CA PRO A 12 -19.82 -0.49 -0.81
C PRO A 12 -19.99 0.89 -1.44
N LEU A 13 -19.17 1.85 -1.02
CA LEU A 13 -19.14 3.22 -1.56
C LEU A 13 -17.92 3.47 -2.43
N GLY A 14 -16.79 2.85 -2.11
CA GLY A 14 -15.56 3.08 -2.83
C GLY A 14 -14.40 2.29 -2.25
N ARG A 15 -13.25 2.44 -2.90
CA ARG A 15 -11.99 1.82 -2.49
C ARG A 15 -10.89 2.84 -2.51
N GLY A 16 -9.81 2.57 -1.80
CA GLY A 16 -8.62 3.39 -1.82
C GLY A 16 -7.39 2.54 -1.58
N TYR A 17 -6.23 3.18 -1.46
CA TYR A 17 -5.03 2.54 -0.99
C TYR A 17 -4.18 3.46 -0.13
N ILE A 18 -3.44 2.85 0.78
CA ILE A 18 -2.23 3.42 1.38
C ILE A 18 -1.03 2.66 0.83
N GLY A 19 0.01 3.37 0.43
CA GLY A 19 1.17 2.80 -0.23
C GLY A 19 2.43 3.60 0.07
N MET A 20 3.58 3.01 -0.22
CA MET A 20 4.88 3.63 -0.05
C MET A 20 5.66 3.51 -1.36
N GLN A 21 6.30 4.61 -1.76
CA GLN A 21 7.20 4.68 -2.90
C GLN A 21 8.59 5.06 -2.39
N PRO A 22 9.46 4.08 -2.07
CA PRO A 22 10.83 4.31 -1.67
C PRO A 22 11.63 5.05 -2.75
N ARG A 23 12.54 5.93 -2.31
CA ARG A 23 13.43 6.72 -3.17
C ARG A 23 14.89 6.44 -2.81
N GLY A 24 15.81 6.79 -3.71
CA GLY A 24 17.25 6.63 -3.49
C GLY A 24 17.88 7.63 -2.52
N ASP A 25 17.14 8.65 -2.08
CA ASP A 25 17.60 9.76 -1.24
C ASP A 25 17.34 9.54 0.26
N GLY A 26 17.03 8.30 0.68
CA GLY A 26 16.71 7.97 2.08
C GLY A 26 15.31 8.44 2.50
N LYS A 27 14.43 8.72 1.53
CA LYS A 27 13.04 9.09 1.76
C LYS A 27 12.08 8.15 1.04
N ALA A 28 10.82 8.18 1.44
CA ALA A 28 9.74 7.53 0.72
C ALA A 28 8.55 8.48 0.62
N LEU A 29 7.85 8.43 -0.52
CA LEU A 29 6.56 9.09 -0.65
C LEU A 29 5.47 8.10 -0.18
N VAL A 30 4.77 8.44 0.90
CA VAL A 30 3.62 7.67 1.38
C VAL A 30 2.36 8.23 0.74
N THR A 31 1.73 7.44 -0.12
CA THR A 31 0.52 7.80 -0.84
C THR A 31 -0.72 7.33 -0.09
N PHE A 32 -1.75 8.17 -0.03
CA PHE A 32 -3.05 7.83 0.53
C PHE A 32 -4.15 8.36 -0.38
N SER A 33 -4.85 7.45 -1.06
CA SER A 33 -5.76 7.79 -2.15
C SER A 33 -7.09 7.05 -2.01
N GLY A 34 -8.18 7.68 -2.43
CA GLY A 34 -9.52 7.10 -2.53
C GLY A 34 -10.08 7.29 -3.94
N SER A 35 -10.67 6.23 -4.50
CA SER A 35 -11.22 6.17 -5.85
C SER A 35 -12.73 6.44 -5.85
N GLY A 36 -13.19 7.29 -6.77
CA GLY A 36 -14.59 7.66 -6.94
C GLY A 36 -14.94 9.02 -6.34
N SER A 37 -16.10 9.55 -6.74
CA SER A 37 -16.56 10.91 -6.44
C SER A 37 -16.83 11.21 -4.96
N HIS A 38 -16.91 10.18 -4.11
CA HIS A 38 -17.20 10.35 -2.69
C HIS A 38 -16.00 10.86 -1.91
N PHE A 39 -14.79 10.69 -2.43
CA PHE A 39 -13.55 11.07 -1.73
C PHE A 39 -13.13 12.49 -2.04
N LYS A 40 -12.58 13.17 -1.01
CA LYS A 40 -11.96 14.48 -1.09
C LYS A 40 -10.64 14.48 -0.33
N ALA A 41 -9.64 15.13 -0.92
CA ALA A 41 -8.32 15.36 -0.34
C ALA A 41 -8.09 16.88 -0.30
N PRO A 42 -8.47 17.58 0.79
CA PRO A 42 -8.38 19.03 0.85
C PRO A 42 -6.96 19.57 0.66
N GLN A 43 -5.95 18.80 1.06
CA GLN A 43 -4.52 19.14 0.94
C GLN A 43 -3.85 18.44 -0.25
N GLY A 44 -4.63 17.83 -1.13
CA GLY A 44 -4.15 16.96 -2.19
C GLY A 44 -4.79 17.25 -3.54
N ARG A 45 -4.86 16.22 -4.38
CA ARG A 45 -5.42 16.30 -5.72
C ARG A 45 -6.82 15.70 -5.77
N GLY A 46 -7.66 16.24 -6.64
CA GLY A 46 -8.99 15.70 -6.97
C GLY A 46 -8.96 14.57 -8.00
N GLU A 47 -7.91 13.76 -8.01
CA GLU A 47 -7.77 12.60 -8.91
C GLU A 47 -7.22 11.38 -8.16
N PHE A 48 -7.48 10.20 -8.72
CA PHE A 48 -6.94 8.91 -8.31
C PHE A 48 -6.40 8.22 -9.56
N ASP A 49 -5.08 8.09 -9.69
CA ASP A 49 -4.40 7.47 -10.85
C ASP A 49 -4.89 8.00 -12.22
N GLY A 50 -5.14 9.31 -12.31
CA GLY A 50 -5.67 9.99 -13.51
C GLY A 50 -7.16 9.81 -13.73
N GLY A 51 -7.86 9.09 -12.84
CA GLY A 51 -9.31 8.96 -12.80
C GLY A 51 -9.95 9.79 -11.69
N ASN A 52 -11.28 9.66 -11.57
CA ASN A 52 -12.05 10.36 -10.54
C ASN A 52 -11.71 9.82 -9.14
N GLY A 53 -11.41 10.72 -8.20
CA GLY A 53 -11.09 10.36 -6.83
C GLY A 53 -10.38 11.47 -6.08
N ALA A 54 -9.61 11.08 -5.08
CA ALA A 54 -8.79 11.99 -4.30
C ALA A 54 -7.48 11.34 -3.89
N SER A 55 -6.40 12.09 -3.90
CA SER A 55 -5.07 11.58 -3.56
C SER A 55 -4.27 12.59 -2.75
N ASN A 56 -3.64 12.08 -1.71
CA ASN A 56 -2.69 12.78 -0.87
C ASN A 56 -1.36 12.02 -0.85
N SER A 57 -0.29 12.74 -0.55
CA SER A 57 1.00 12.12 -0.33
C SER A 57 1.86 12.91 0.64
N THR A 58 2.64 12.20 1.46
CA THR A 58 3.58 12.81 2.41
C THR A 58 4.95 12.19 2.23
N LEU A 59 5.98 13.04 2.17
CA LEU A 59 7.37 12.61 2.12
C LEU A 59 7.85 12.33 3.54
N VAL A 60 8.37 11.13 3.76
CA VAL A 60 8.84 10.67 5.08
C VAL A 60 10.27 10.15 4.98
N ASP A 61 10.99 10.15 6.09
CA ASP A 61 12.28 9.49 6.17
C ASP A 61 12.10 7.98 6.08
N PHE A 62 13.00 7.32 5.37
CA PHE A 62 12.88 5.92 5.02
C PHE A 62 14.24 5.23 5.03
N LYS A 63 14.26 3.98 5.51
CA LYS A 63 15.44 3.14 5.55
C LYS A 63 15.14 1.81 4.86
N PHE A 64 15.99 1.45 3.90
CA PHE A 64 15.90 0.13 3.26
C PHE A 64 16.14 -0.98 4.30
N GLY A 65 15.36 -2.06 4.20
CA GLY A 65 15.44 -3.20 5.11
C GLY A 65 14.62 -3.04 6.41
N HIS A 66 14.07 -1.86 6.68
CA HIS A 66 13.17 -1.64 7.81
C HIS A 66 11.75 -2.16 7.53
N LYS A 67 11.03 -2.50 8.60
CA LYS A 67 9.61 -2.88 8.56
C LYS A 67 8.76 -1.68 8.95
N TYR A 68 7.74 -1.38 8.14
CA TYR A 68 6.83 -0.27 8.37
C TYR A 68 5.38 -0.74 8.42
N ASN A 69 4.63 -0.22 9.40
CA ASN A 69 3.18 -0.30 9.40
C ASN A 69 2.60 0.91 8.67
N LEU A 70 1.71 0.64 7.72
CA LEU A 70 0.85 1.63 7.08
C LEU A 70 -0.57 1.44 7.61
N THR A 71 -1.09 2.44 8.31
CA THR A 71 -2.38 2.34 9.01
C THR A 71 -3.36 3.33 8.43
N VAL A 72 -4.59 2.87 8.17
CA VAL A 72 -5.74 3.75 7.91
C VAL A 72 -6.71 3.59 9.06
N VAL A 73 -7.13 4.70 9.66
CA VAL A 73 -8.15 4.73 10.70
C VAL A 73 -9.29 5.62 10.27
N ARG A 74 -10.50 5.26 10.67
CA ARG A 74 -11.63 6.18 10.63
C ARG A 74 -11.61 7.00 11.92
N ASP A 75 -11.75 8.31 11.79
CA ASP A 75 -11.83 9.21 12.93
C ASP A 75 -13.09 8.87 13.78
N PRO A 76 -12.95 8.64 15.10
CA PRO A 76 -14.08 8.28 15.96
C PRO A 76 -15.05 9.45 16.19
N GLU A 77 -14.59 10.69 16.10
CA GLU A 77 -15.40 11.90 16.31
C GLU A 77 -15.99 12.40 14.98
N ASN A 78 -15.32 12.10 13.86
CA ASN A 78 -15.81 12.40 12.52
C ASN A 78 -15.85 11.16 11.63
N PRO A 79 -17.00 10.45 11.53
CA PRO A 79 -17.11 9.19 10.78
C PRO A 79 -16.90 9.34 9.27
N ARG A 80 -16.73 10.56 8.76
CA ARG A 80 -16.46 10.90 7.36
C ARG A 80 -14.97 11.11 7.08
N LYS A 81 -14.13 11.14 8.12
CA LYS A 81 -12.71 11.39 8.01
C LYS A 81 -11.94 10.08 8.17
N LEU A 82 -11.03 9.84 7.23
CA LEU A 82 -10.06 8.75 7.27
C LEU A 82 -8.67 9.35 7.41
N SER A 83 -7.88 8.88 8.37
CA SER A 83 -6.53 9.34 8.60
C SER A 83 -5.53 8.23 8.33
N ALA A 84 -4.49 8.54 7.58
CA ALA A 84 -3.40 7.63 7.27
C ALA A 84 -2.18 7.90 8.16
N TYR A 85 -1.49 6.84 8.56
CA TYR A 85 -0.28 6.88 9.36
C TYR A 85 0.77 5.92 8.83
N ILE A 86 2.02 6.27 9.08
CA ILE A 86 3.17 5.37 8.93
C ILE A 86 3.91 5.27 10.25
N GLN A 87 4.41 4.08 10.56
CA GLN A 87 5.25 3.84 11.72
C GLN A 87 6.35 2.83 11.39
N ASP A 88 7.59 3.15 11.73
CA ASP A 88 8.69 2.17 11.72
C ASP A 88 8.50 1.20 12.89
N VAL A 89 8.39 -0.08 12.59
CA VAL A 89 8.16 -1.16 13.55
C VAL A 89 9.22 -2.25 13.40
N THR A 90 10.40 -1.87 12.93
CA THR A 90 11.55 -2.78 12.78
C THR A 90 11.95 -3.36 14.13
N ASP A 91 11.96 -2.53 15.16
CA ASP A 91 12.04 -2.95 16.56
C ASP A 91 10.61 -2.93 17.15
N PRO A 92 9.99 -4.11 17.38
CA PRO A 92 8.62 -4.17 17.88
C PRO A 92 8.49 -3.73 19.34
N ASP A 93 9.56 -3.78 20.13
CA ASP A 93 9.56 -3.38 21.54
C ASP A 93 9.76 -1.87 21.70
N ASN A 94 10.35 -1.23 20.68
CA ASN A 94 10.55 0.20 20.63
C ASN A 94 10.18 0.76 19.23
N PRO A 95 8.88 0.75 18.87
CA PRO A 95 8.46 1.25 17.58
C PRO A 95 8.74 2.75 17.46
N GLY A 96 9.12 3.19 16.26
CA GLY A 96 9.32 4.60 15.95
C GLY A 96 8.03 5.42 16.14
N PRO A 97 8.13 6.76 16.05
CA PRO A 97 6.97 7.63 16.17
C PRO A 97 5.93 7.31 15.09
N LYS A 98 4.65 7.25 15.50
CA LYS A 98 3.54 7.12 14.56
C LYS A 98 3.30 8.46 13.87
N GLN A 99 3.78 8.58 12.64
CA GLN A 99 3.70 9.80 11.86
C GLN A 99 2.38 9.87 11.09
N HIS A 100 1.68 10.99 11.19
CA HIS A 100 0.52 11.29 10.35
C HIS A 100 0.96 11.51 8.91
N VAL A 101 0.29 10.84 7.98
CA VAL A 101 0.51 10.99 6.55
C VAL A 101 -0.40 12.10 6.07
N GLN A 102 -1.70 11.84 5.90
CA GLN A 102 -2.72 12.80 5.49
C GLN A 102 -4.12 12.29 5.80
N ASP A 103 -5.11 13.16 5.63
CA ASP A 103 -6.53 12.86 5.77
C ASP A 103 -7.26 12.80 4.43
N LEU A 104 -8.17 11.83 4.29
CA LEU A 104 -9.20 11.78 3.26
C LEU A 104 -10.57 12.01 3.90
N TYR A 105 -11.43 12.73 3.20
CA TYR A 105 -12.80 12.98 3.59
C TYR A 105 -13.75 12.27 2.65
N VAL A 106 -14.83 11.72 3.18
CA VAL A 106 -15.92 11.11 2.44
C VAL A 106 -17.16 12.01 2.56
N ASP A 107 -18.00 12.04 1.55
CA ASP A 107 -19.22 12.87 1.55
C ASP A 107 -20.31 12.41 2.55
N ARG A 108 -20.11 11.26 3.20
CA ARG A 108 -21.02 10.65 4.17
C ARG A 108 -20.26 9.79 5.18
N ASP A 109 -20.98 9.34 6.20
CA ASP A 109 -20.45 8.48 7.25
C ASP A 109 -20.09 7.11 6.66
N VAL A 110 -18.94 6.58 7.05
CA VAL A 110 -18.42 5.32 6.52
C VAL A 110 -17.88 4.38 7.60
N ALA A 111 -17.73 3.13 7.23
CA ALA A 111 -16.91 2.14 7.91
C ALA A 111 -15.81 1.62 6.97
N LEU A 112 -14.64 1.29 7.51
CA LEU A 112 -13.58 0.63 6.76
C LEU A 112 -13.94 -0.84 6.51
N ALA A 113 -13.65 -1.33 5.30
CA ALA A 113 -13.87 -2.70 4.88
C ALA A 113 -12.56 -3.37 4.43
N GLY A 114 -12.38 -4.65 4.80
CA GLY A 114 -11.09 -5.35 4.75
C GLY A 114 -10.89 -6.39 3.63
N ARG A 115 -11.69 -6.39 2.56
CA ARG A 115 -11.55 -7.37 1.46
C ARG A 115 -10.77 -6.78 0.30
N GLU A 116 -9.47 -6.60 0.46
CA GLU A 116 -8.72 -5.76 -0.48
C GLU A 116 -7.33 -6.30 -0.84
N VAL A 117 -6.80 -5.81 -1.96
CA VAL A 117 -5.60 -6.31 -2.63
C VAL A 117 -4.37 -5.50 -2.24
N GLY A 118 -3.24 -6.18 -2.04
CA GLY A 118 -1.91 -5.56 -2.03
C GLY A 118 -1.25 -5.71 -3.39
N PHE A 119 -0.45 -4.73 -3.80
CA PHE A 119 0.34 -4.81 -5.03
C PHE A 119 1.70 -4.15 -4.83
N VAL A 120 2.67 -4.61 -5.62
CA VAL A 120 3.92 -3.91 -5.88
C VAL A 120 3.84 -3.44 -7.32
N GLU A 121 4.13 -2.17 -7.51
CA GLU A 121 4.26 -1.59 -8.83
C GLU A 121 5.64 -0.95 -8.93
N GLN A 122 6.28 -1.14 -10.08
CA GLN A 122 7.43 -0.33 -10.42
C GLN A 122 6.95 0.98 -11.02
N TYR A 123 7.09 2.04 -10.25
CA TYR A 123 6.69 3.40 -10.60
C TYR A 123 7.94 4.27 -10.84
N GLY A 124 7.92 5.15 -11.84
CA GLY A 124 9.08 6.00 -12.18
C GLY A 124 9.12 6.44 -13.65
N GLU A 125 10.33 6.68 -14.17
CA GLU A 125 10.53 7.00 -15.59
C GLU A 125 9.91 5.94 -16.52
N LYS A 126 9.50 6.35 -17.72
CA LYS A 126 8.90 5.45 -18.71
C LYS A 126 9.86 4.28 -19.01
N ILE A 127 9.50 3.09 -18.52
CA ILE A 127 10.16 1.83 -18.83
C ILE A 127 9.68 1.36 -20.20
N ASN A 128 10.54 1.49 -21.20
CA ASN A 128 10.28 1.03 -22.56
C ASN A 128 10.99 -0.29 -22.92
N ARG A 129 11.86 -0.80 -22.03
CA ARG A 129 12.51 -2.11 -22.14
C ARG A 129 12.67 -2.76 -20.78
N SER A 130 12.58 -4.09 -20.73
CA SER A 130 12.74 -4.86 -19.49
C SER A 130 14.07 -4.59 -18.81
N SER A 131 15.17 -4.42 -19.55
CA SER A 131 16.50 -4.18 -18.98
C SER A 131 16.65 -2.91 -18.13
N GLN A 132 15.69 -1.99 -18.16
CA GLN A 132 15.65 -0.83 -17.25
C GLN A 132 15.11 -1.19 -15.85
N ILE A 133 14.53 -2.38 -15.68
CA ILE A 133 14.01 -2.84 -14.40
C ILE A 133 15.17 -3.28 -13.52
N ALA A 134 15.55 -2.40 -12.59
CA ALA A 134 16.61 -2.66 -11.63
C ALA A 134 16.24 -3.83 -10.69
N PRO A 135 17.24 -4.57 -10.17
CA PRO A 135 17.03 -5.52 -9.10
C PRO A 135 16.31 -4.88 -7.92
N THR A 136 15.14 -5.42 -7.60
CA THR A 136 14.25 -4.92 -6.56
C THR A 136 13.76 -6.09 -5.73
N GLY A 137 13.62 -5.89 -4.42
CA GLY A 137 13.06 -6.89 -3.54
C GLY A 137 12.49 -6.27 -2.27
N GLY A 138 11.71 -7.08 -1.56
CA GLY A 138 11.06 -6.67 -0.32
C GLY A 138 10.12 -7.75 0.20
N SER A 139 9.32 -7.40 1.20
CA SER A 139 8.25 -8.27 1.69
C SER A 139 7.01 -7.47 2.11
N PHE A 140 5.89 -8.19 2.20
CA PHE A 140 4.66 -7.69 2.83
C PHE A 140 4.07 -8.78 3.70
N SER A 141 3.61 -8.38 4.88
CA SER A 141 2.78 -9.23 5.73
C SER A 141 1.30 -9.09 5.37
N ALA A 142 0.51 -10.08 5.74
CA ALA A 142 -0.93 -10.01 5.66
C ALA A 142 -1.46 -8.76 6.40
N PRO A 143 -2.46 -8.06 5.84
CA PRO A 143 -3.09 -6.95 6.55
C PRO A 143 -3.69 -7.44 7.86
N PHE A 144 -3.80 -6.55 8.84
CA PHE A 144 -4.56 -6.81 10.05
C PHE A 144 -5.43 -5.61 10.39
N THR A 145 -6.52 -5.88 11.11
CA THR A 145 -7.39 -4.86 11.67
C THR A 145 -7.53 -5.09 13.16
N THR A 146 -7.62 -4.00 13.92
CA THR A 146 -7.92 -4.04 15.35
C THR A 146 -9.32 -3.49 15.56
N ASP A 147 -10.19 -4.25 16.22
CA ASP A 147 -11.53 -3.77 16.56
C ASP A 147 -11.51 -2.83 17.79
N ASP A 148 -12.68 -2.30 18.13
CA ASP A 148 -12.91 -1.39 19.25
C ASP A 148 -12.57 -2.00 20.62
N LYS A 149 -12.49 -3.33 20.71
CA LYS A 149 -12.11 -4.08 21.91
C LYS A 149 -10.63 -4.48 21.91
N GLY A 150 -9.87 -4.07 20.90
CA GLY A 150 -8.46 -4.43 20.75
C GLY A 150 -8.20 -5.80 20.13
N ASN A 151 -9.24 -6.51 19.65
CA ASN A 151 -9.03 -7.82 19.03
C ASN A 151 -8.42 -7.64 17.64
N ILE A 152 -7.34 -8.36 17.40
CA ILE A 152 -6.64 -8.35 16.11
C ILE A 152 -7.23 -9.44 15.21
N LYS A 153 -7.67 -9.03 14.01
CA LYS A 153 -8.03 -9.94 12.92
C LYS A 153 -6.99 -9.82 11.82
N VAL A 154 -6.30 -10.91 11.54
CA VAL A 154 -5.26 -10.97 10.50
C VAL A 154 -5.86 -11.56 9.23
N GLY A 155 -5.60 -10.90 8.11
CA GLY A 155 -5.96 -11.37 6.78
C GLY A 155 -5.04 -12.49 6.28
N VAL A 156 -5.05 -12.70 4.96
CA VAL A 156 -4.29 -13.75 4.30
C VAL A 156 -3.56 -13.18 3.08
N ILE A 157 -2.34 -13.66 2.84
CA ILE A 157 -1.62 -13.43 1.60
C ILE A 157 -1.85 -14.59 0.64
N ASN A 158 -2.39 -14.27 -0.53
CA ASN A 158 -2.42 -15.13 -1.70
C ASN A 158 -1.65 -14.43 -2.83
N SER A 159 -0.77 -15.14 -3.52
CA SER A 159 -0.07 -14.60 -4.69
C SER A 159 -0.44 -15.35 -5.96
N THR A 160 -0.64 -14.60 -7.04
CA THR A 160 -0.83 -15.10 -8.40
C THR A 160 0.42 -14.90 -9.29
N GLY A 161 1.54 -14.46 -8.70
CA GLY A 161 2.80 -14.23 -9.42
C GLY A 161 2.97 -12.79 -9.92
N PHE A 162 3.87 -12.58 -10.88
CA PHE A 162 4.10 -11.27 -11.49
C PHE A 162 3.07 -10.95 -12.58
N TYR A 163 2.66 -9.69 -12.69
CA TYR A 163 1.73 -9.20 -13.70
C TYR A 163 2.28 -7.94 -14.41
N GLY A 164 1.66 -7.54 -15.53
CA GLY A 164 2.01 -6.30 -16.25
C GLY A 164 2.86 -6.47 -17.52
N ARG A 165 3.25 -5.33 -18.11
CA ARG A 165 3.82 -5.19 -19.48
C ARG A 165 5.09 -6.02 -19.74
N TYR A 166 5.85 -6.35 -18.70
CA TYR A 166 7.11 -7.11 -18.81
C TYR A 166 7.13 -8.42 -18.01
N LYS A 167 5.96 -8.94 -17.61
CA LYS A 167 5.89 -10.14 -16.74
C LYS A 167 6.66 -11.35 -17.30
N ASN A 168 6.73 -11.48 -18.64
CA ASN A 168 7.44 -12.58 -19.33
C ASN A 168 8.92 -12.25 -19.62
N SER A 169 9.38 -11.05 -19.31
CA SER A 169 10.74 -10.55 -19.56
C SER A 169 11.41 -10.07 -18.26
N MET A 170 10.97 -10.65 -17.14
CA MET A 170 11.50 -10.45 -15.82
C MET A 170 11.89 -11.80 -15.23
N VAL A 171 12.91 -11.80 -14.38
CA VAL A 171 13.30 -12.95 -13.56
C VAL A 171 13.22 -12.54 -12.09
N GLY A 172 12.95 -13.49 -11.21
CA GLY A 172 12.73 -13.21 -9.81
C GLY A 172 12.12 -14.37 -9.05
N THR A 173 11.88 -14.15 -7.78
CA THR A 173 11.24 -15.14 -6.89
C THR A 173 10.08 -14.51 -6.14
N GLN A 174 9.07 -15.31 -5.83
CA GLN A 174 8.05 -14.98 -4.86
C GLN A 174 7.88 -16.17 -3.93
N ARG A 175 8.05 -15.93 -2.63
CA ARG A 175 7.92 -16.97 -1.60
C ARG A 175 6.91 -16.52 -0.57
N VAL A 176 5.83 -17.28 -0.46
CA VAL A 176 4.79 -17.08 0.57
C VAL A 176 5.14 -17.95 1.77
N THR A 177 5.35 -17.32 2.91
CA THR A 177 5.44 -18.00 4.21
C THR A 177 4.02 -18.27 4.71
N LYS A 178 3.75 -19.53 5.06
CA LYS A 178 2.45 -19.99 5.56
C LYS A 178 2.55 -20.43 7.00
N ASP A 179 1.52 -20.13 7.77
CA ASP A 179 1.30 -20.63 9.13
C ASP A 179 -0.03 -21.39 9.15
N SER A 180 -0.01 -22.64 9.61
CA SER A 180 -1.15 -23.59 9.51
C SER A 180 -1.83 -23.60 8.13
N GLY A 181 -1.06 -23.50 7.05
CA GLY A 181 -1.57 -23.46 5.67
C GLY A 181 -2.07 -22.10 5.17
N VAL A 182 -2.12 -21.08 6.04
CA VAL A 182 -2.57 -19.72 5.74
C VAL A 182 -1.37 -18.82 5.43
N GLY A 183 -1.36 -18.15 4.28
CA GLY A 183 -0.28 -17.22 3.92
C GLY A 183 -0.23 -15.99 4.83
N LYS A 184 0.93 -15.73 5.44
CA LYS A 184 1.15 -14.63 6.40
C LYS A 184 2.10 -13.56 5.90
N GLU A 185 3.06 -13.93 5.06
CA GLU A 185 4.04 -13.00 4.51
C GLU A 185 4.44 -13.47 3.10
N ILE A 186 4.73 -12.51 2.22
CA ILE A 186 5.35 -12.76 0.93
C ILE A 186 6.67 -12.02 0.84
N HIS A 187 7.73 -12.74 0.53
CA HIS A 187 8.99 -12.16 0.06
C HIS A 187 9.02 -12.20 -1.45
N PHE A 188 9.48 -11.12 -2.08
CA PHE A 188 9.63 -11.05 -3.52
C PHE A 188 10.98 -10.46 -3.89
N SER A 189 11.47 -10.88 -5.04
CA SER A 189 12.56 -10.24 -5.75
C SER A 189 12.26 -10.26 -7.24
N PHE A 190 12.64 -9.22 -7.97
CA PHE A 190 12.55 -9.19 -9.42
C PHE A 190 13.63 -8.31 -10.03
N LYS A 191 13.98 -8.61 -11.28
CA LYS A 191 14.75 -7.74 -12.16
C LYS A 191 14.34 -7.97 -13.60
N GLY A 192 14.62 -6.98 -14.44
CA GLY A 192 14.47 -7.11 -15.88
C GLY A 192 15.49 -8.06 -16.49
N VAL A 193 15.12 -8.72 -17.57
CA VAL A 193 16.08 -9.40 -18.45
C VAL A 193 16.63 -8.38 -19.44
N GLY A 194 17.94 -8.33 -19.62
CA GLY A 194 18.60 -7.61 -20.70
C GLY A 194 19.29 -8.57 -21.65
N SER A 195 19.30 -8.26 -22.94
CA SER A 195 20.38 -8.70 -23.81
C SER A 195 21.63 -7.93 -23.39
N GLU A 196 22.72 -8.62 -23.06
CA GLU A 196 24.03 -7.99 -23.01
C GLU A 196 24.22 -7.26 -24.34
N LYS A 197 24.55 -5.96 -24.29
CA LYS A 197 25.22 -5.36 -25.45
C LYS A 197 26.52 -6.14 -25.57
N LYS A 198 26.64 -6.97 -26.62
CA LYS A 198 27.95 -7.44 -27.06
C LYS A 198 28.83 -6.20 -27.18
N ALA A 199 29.91 -6.18 -26.40
CA ALA A 199 30.96 -5.18 -26.51
C ALA A 199 31.53 -5.18 -27.93
#